data_AF-A0A8H3SDQ5-F1
#
_entry.id   AF-A0A8H3SDQ5-F1
#
_cell.length_a   1.000
_cell.length_b   1.000
_cell.length_c   1.000
_cell.angle_alpha   90.00
_cell.angle_beta   90.00
_cell.angle_gamma   90.00
#
_symmetry.space_group_name_H-M   'P 1'
#
loop_
_entity.id
_entity.type
_entity.pdbx_description
1 polymer ?
#
loop_
_entity_poly.entity_id
_entity_poly.type
_entity_poly.pdbx_seq_one_letter_code
_entity_poly.pdbx_strand_id
1 'polypeptide(L)'
;MPHQWLDAAGAADTGLEGIGAVTPAVCGWFLEQLTPSKPNYLMEQLIELLFPRAGLDRLIDPKSTPESTSASKAQSPKDLSAAVLSRLRLGVFKAEPLRSINRLIAQGKFVKSLQSDATAVRDILSTMTEEALEIGSPDLLARVAIRIDTTQQELSDALVAVQSLQALVRIAEDPEDVPIIYGKRYRTIRVIMQADKDSWIAQMVKEGISKDNALKAYDFAERIDC
;
A
#
# COMPACT_ATOMS: atom_id res chain seq x y z
N MET A 1 27.85 13.27 18.96
CA MET A 1 26.88 12.78 19.96
C MET A 1 25.95 11.81 19.26
N PRO A 2 25.90 10.52 19.65
CA PRO A 2 25.17 9.50 18.92
C PRO A 2 23.75 9.26 19.47
N HIS A 3 22.83 9.11 18.51
CA HIS A 3 21.52 8.45 18.48
C HIS A 3 20.86 7.96 19.78
N GLN A 4 19.75 8.63 20.16
CA GLN A 4 18.66 8.08 20.95
C GLN A 4 17.45 7.82 20.02
N TRP A 5 17.26 6.57 19.61
CA TRP A 5 16.02 6.05 19.04
C TRP A 5 15.87 4.61 19.48
N LEU A 6 15.57 4.41 20.75
CA LEU A 6 15.13 3.15 21.36
C LEU A 6 14.77 3.52 22.80
N ASP A 7 13.53 3.94 23.02
CA ASP A 7 12.78 3.78 24.27
C ASP A 7 11.44 4.52 24.16
N ALA A 8 10.47 3.83 23.57
CA ALA A 8 9.05 4.09 23.78
C ALA A 8 8.24 2.83 23.49
N ALA A 9 8.57 1.73 24.16
CA ALA A 9 7.67 0.59 24.32
C ALA A 9 6.75 0.88 25.52
N GLY A 10 5.70 1.66 25.28
CA GLY A 10 4.56 1.77 26.17
C GLY A 10 3.66 0.56 25.95
N ALA A 11 3.53 -0.27 26.97
CA ALA A 11 2.75 -1.50 26.99
C ALA A 11 1.31 -1.29 26.51
N ALA A 12 0.94 -1.94 25.41
CA ALA A 12 -0.44 -2.31 25.11
C ALA A 12 -0.44 -3.80 24.77
N ASP A 13 -1.02 -4.55 25.70
CA ASP A 13 -1.35 -5.97 25.65
C ASP A 13 -2.00 -6.33 24.30
N THR A 14 -1.18 -6.83 23.38
CA THR A 14 -1.62 -7.43 22.12
C THR A 14 -1.08 -8.84 22.13
N GLY A 15 -1.97 -9.83 22.15
CA GLY A 15 -1.67 -11.26 22.14
C GLY A 15 -0.89 -11.70 20.89
N LEU A 16 0.40 -11.37 20.87
CA LEU A 16 1.41 -11.73 19.87
C LEU A 16 2.59 -12.43 20.56
N GLU A 17 2.31 -13.26 21.57
CA GLU A 17 3.29 -14.23 22.04
C GLU A 17 3.41 -15.36 21.02
N GLY A 18 4.45 -15.31 20.18
CA GLY A 18 4.86 -16.46 19.37
C GLY A 18 5.47 -16.20 18.00
N ILE A 19 5.53 -14.97 17.49
CA ILE A 19 6.03 -14.71 16.12
C ILE A 19 7.15 -13.65 16.16
N GLY A 20 8.38 -14.10 15.89
CA GLY A 20 9.63 -13.39 16.14
C GLY A 20 9.69 -11.93 15.63
N ALA A 21 10.34 -11.07 16.41
CA ALA A 21 10.73 -9.72 16.00
C ALA A 21 11.53 -9.74 14.68
N VAL A 22 11.49 -8.66 13.90
CA VAL A 22 12.35 -8.53 12.71
C VAL A 22 13.78 -8.52 13.23
N THR A 23 14.57 -9.52 12.87
CA THR A 23 15.93 -9.66 13.41
C THR A 23 16.85 -8.62 12.74
N PRO A 24 17.93 -8.18 13.42
CA PRO A 24 18.93 -7.30 12.81
C PRO A 24 19.50 -7.86 11.50
N ALA A 25 19.58 -9.19 11.37
CA ALA A 25 19.98 -9.88 10.15
C ALA A 25 19.00 -9.67 8.99
N VAL A 26 17.68 -9.71 9.25
CA VAL A 26 16.65 -9.40 8.25
C VAL A 26 16.73 -7.93 7.84
N CYS A 27 16.86 -7.01 8.80
CA CYS A 27 17.00 -5.58 8.50
C CYS A 27 18.26 -5.29 7.65
N GLY A 28 19.41 -5.86 8.04
CA GLY A 28 20.66 -5.72 7.29
C GLY A 28 20.55 -6.25 5.86
N TRP A 29 19.93 -7.42 5.68
CA TRP A 29 19.70 -7.98 4.35
C TRP A 29 18.79 -7.09 3.49
N PHE A 30 17.71 -6.55 4.06
CA PHE A 30 16.87 -5.59 3.34
C PHE A 30 17.65 -4.36 2.90
N LEU A 31 18.47 -3.78 3.79
CA LEU A 31 19.33 -2.64 3.44
C LEU A 31 20.32 -2.96 2.31
N GLU A 32 20.81 -4.20 2.22
CA GLU A 32 21.67 -4.64 1.11
C GLU A 32 20.90 -4.78 -0.21
N GLN A 33 19.60 -5.13 -0.17
CA GLN A 33 18.76 -5.17 -1.38
C GLN A 33 18.39 -3.76 -1.86
N LEU A 34 18.36 -2.78 -0.96
CA LEU A 34 18.05 -1.39 -1.29
C LEU A 34 19.32 -0.72 -1.83
N THR A 35 19.30 -0.34 -3.10
CA THR A 35 20.44 0.27 -3.79
C THR A 35 20.87 1.58 -3.11
N PRO A 36 22.14 1.72 -2.69
CA PRO A 36 22.64 2.93 -2.01
C PRO A 36 22.81 4.14 -2.93
N SER A 37 22.56 4.01 -4.24
CA SER A 37 22.77 5.10 -5.22
C SER A 37 21.79 6.27 -5.07
N LYS A 38 20.70 6.11 -4.32
CA LYS A 38 19.68 7.15 -4.09
C LYS A 38 19.16 7.10 -2.64
N PRO A 39 19.93 7.61 -1.65
CA PRO A 39 19.57 7.51 -0.23
C PRO A 39 18.25 8.23 0.12
N ASN A 40 17.87 9.24 -0.67
CA ASN A 40 16.62 9.99 -0.48
C ASN A 40 15.36 9.22 -0.92
N TYR A 41 15.49 7.99 -1.42
CA TYR A 41 14.38 7.18 -1.96
C TYR A 41 14.30 5.80 -1.30
N LEU A 42 14.77 5.67 -0.06
CA LEU A 42 14.81 4.38 0.65
C LEU A 42 13.40 3.79 0.81
N MET A 43 12.41 4.64 1.13
CA MET A 43 11.04 4.21 1.36
C MET A 43 10.38 3.73 0.06
N GLU A 44 10.62 4.44 -1.04
CA GLU A 44 10.17 4.07 -2.37
C GLU A 44 10.74 2.73 -2.77
N GLN A 45 12.05 2.53 -2.65
CA GLN A 45 12.69 1.25 -2.95
C GLN A 45 12.15 0.11 -2.07
N LEU A 46 11.86 0.38 -0.79
CA LEU A 46 11.25 -0.61 0.11
C LEU A 46 9.83 -0.96 -0.32
N ILE A 47 9.02 0.02 -0.71
CA ILE A 47 7.67 -0.19 -1.26
C ILE A 47 7.76 -0.95 -2.59
N GLU A 48 8.72 -0.64 -3.45
CA GLU A 48 8.92 -1.36 -4.71
C GLU A 48 9.27 -2.83 -4.51
N LEU A 49 10.01 -3.13 -3.44
CA LEU A 49 10.43 -4.48 -3.07
C LEU A 49 9.32 -5.28 -2.41
N LEU A 50 8.51 -4.66 -1.55
CA LEU A 50 7.50 -5.34 -0.74
C LEU A 50 6.15 -5.53 -1.46
N PHE A 51 5.96 -4.88 -2.60
CA PHE A 51 4.69 -4.87 -3.33
C PHE A 51 4.90 -5.23 -4.81
N PRO A 52 4.07 -6.12 -5.40
CA PRO A 52 2.89 -6.74 -4.81
C PRO A 52 3.27 -8.01 -4.02
N ARG A 53 2.32 -8.56 -3.26
CA ARG A 53 2.51 -9.78 -2.45
C ARG A 53 3.05 -10.95 -3.27
N ALA A 54 2.60 -11.10 -4.52
CA ALA A 54 3.04 -12.18 -5.42
C ALA A 54 4.56 -12.16 -5.73
N GLY A 55 5.26 -11.05 -5.49
CA GLY A 55 6.71 -10.95 -5.66
C GLY A 55 7.51 -11.40 -4.43
N LEU A 56 6.87 -11.54 -3.26
CA LEU A 56 7.55 -11.77 -1.99
C LEU A 56 8.17 -13.15 -1.85
N ASP A 57 7.56 -14.18 -2.45
CA ASP A 57 8.08 -15.55 -2.38
C ASP A 57 9.49 -15.66 -3.00
N ARG A 58 9.81 -14.80 -3.98
CA ARG A 58 11.12 -14.69 -4.60
C ARG A 58 12.21 -14.17 -3.65
N LEU A 59 11.82 -13.44 -2.61
CA LEU A 59 12.74 -12.93 -1.59
C LEU A 59 13.13 -14.03 -0.59
N ILE A 60 12.24 -15.01 -0.38
CA ILE A 60 12.48 -16.14 0.52
C ILE A 60 13.30 -17.20 -0.21
N ASP A 61 12.87 -17.60 -1.41
CA ASP A 61 13.54 -18.60 -2.24
C ASP A 61 13.79 -18.10 -3.68
N PRO A 62 14.97 -17.52 -3.93
CA PRO A 62 15.35 -17.02 -5.25
C PRO A 62 15.48 -18.10 -6.34
N LYS A 63 15.51 -19.39 -5.96
CA LYS A 63 15.73 -20.51 -6.90
C LYS A 63 14.44 -21.13 -7.45
N SER A 64 13.27 -20.62 -7.06
CA SER A 64 11.97 -21.22 -7.33
C SER A 64 11.37 -20.93 -8.74
N THR A 65 12.09 -20.28 -9.66
CA THR A 65 11.62 -20.11 -11.07
C THR A 65 12.80 -19.98 -12.05
N PRO A 66 12.77 -20.65 -13.23
CA PRO A 66 13.87 -20.63 -14.19
C PRO A 66 13.77 -19.38 -15.06
N GLU A 67 14.32 -18.26 -14.61
CA GLU A 67 14.81 -17.13 -15.42
C GLU A 67 14.93 -15.88 -14.52
N SER A 68 16.12 -15.60 -14.02
CA SER A 68 16.62 -14.22 -13.98
C SER A 68 18.11 -14.20 -13.71
N THR A 69 18.85 -13.82 -14.75
CA THR A 69 20.23 -13.36 -14.70
C THR A 69 20.31 -12.05 -13.90
N SER A 70 21.30 -12.00 -13.00
CA SER A 70 21.86 -10.81 -12.30
C SER A 70 20.95 -10.01 -11.35
N ALA A 71 21.05 -10.25 -10.04
CA ALA A 71 21.75 -9.37 -9.07
C ALA A 71 21.48 -9.82 -7.61
N SER A 72 22.51 -9.70 -6.77
CA SER A 72 22.64 -10.10 -5.35
C SER A 72 22.83 -11.60 -5.03
N LYS A 73 24.08 -11.95 -4.69
CA LYS A 73 24.53 -13.27 -4.19
C LYS A 73 24.22 -13.49 -2.69
N ALA A 74 23.54 -12.56 -2.02
CA ALA A 74 23.26 -12.65 -0.60
C ALA A 74 22.10 -13.63 -0.35
N GLN A 75 22.44 -14.82 0.15
CA GLN A 75 21.48 -15.81 0.63
C GLN A 75 20.50 -15.14 1.60
N SER A 76 19.20 -15.38 1.43
CA SER A 76 18.17 -14.89 2.35
C SER A 76 18.47 -15.36 3.78
N PRO A 77 18.26 -14.50 4.80
CA PRO A 77 18.45 -14.88 6.20
C PRO A 77 17.52 -16.05 6.56
N LYS A 78 17.98 -16.97 7.41
CA LYS A 78 17.20 -18.15 7.83
C LYS A 78 15.87 -17.79 8.52
N ASP A 79 15.83 -16.61 9.15
CA ASP A 79 14.65 -16.12 9.87
C ASP A 79 13.68 -15.35 8.95
N LEU A 80 14.04 -15.13 7.68
CA LEU A 80 13.15 -14.52 6.70
C LEU A 80 12.06 -15.52 6.33
N SER A 81 10.81 -15.19 6.69
CA SER A 81 9.65 -16.01 6.40
C SER A 81 8.54 -15.18 5.79
N ALA A 82 7.55 -15.85 5.19
CA ALA A 82 6.35 -15.20 4.65
C ALA A 82 5.61 -14.36 5.69
N ALA A 83 5.60 -14.81 6.96
CA ALA A 83 5.00 -14.06 8.07
C ALA A 83 5.75 -12.75 8.36
N VAL A 84 7.09 -12.78 8.35
CA VAL A 84 7.93 -11.58 8.54
C VAL A 84 7.72 -10.59 7.39
N LEU A 85 7.73 -11.07 6.14
CA LEU A 85 7.47 -10.24 4.96
C LEU A 85 6.07 -9.64 4.98
N SER A 86 5.06 -10.42 5.35
CA SER A 86 3.68 -9.94 5.49
C SER A 86 3.58 -8.84 6.54
N ARG A 87 4.21 -9.01 7.72
CA ARG A 87 4.21 -7.98 8.76
C ARG A 87 4.92 -6.71 8.30
N LEU A 88 6.08 -6.83 7.65
CA LEU A 88 6.81 -5.68 7.12
C LEU A 88 5.97 -4.91 6.09
N ARG A 89 5.34 -5.63 5.14
CA ARG A 89 4.47 -5.03 4.13
C ARG A 89 3.28 -4.29 4.76
N LEU A 90 2.62 -4.90 5.73
CA LEU A 90 1.51 -4.27 6.45
C LEU A 90 1.98 -3.05 7.26
N GLY A 91 3.16 -3.12 7.87
CA GLY A 91 3.77 -1.97 8.57
C GLY A 91 4.07 -0.81 7.63
N VAL A 92 4.67 -1.09 6.46
CA VAL A 92 4.93 -0.09 5.42
C VAL A 92 3.63 0.49 4.88
N PHE A 93 2.61 -0.33 4.64
CA PHE A 93 1.31 0.17 4.21
C PHE A 93 0.67 1.13 5.22
N LYS A 94 0.73 0.80 6.52
CA LYS A 94 0.19 1.66 7.58
C LYS A 94 0.93 3.00 7.68
N ALA A 95 2.25 2.99 7.46
CA ALA A 95 3.06 4.21 7.46
C ALA A 95 2.87 5.05 6.20
N GLU A 96 2.82 4.39 5.03
CA GLU A 96 2.85 5.03 3.71
C GLU A 96 1.73 4.49 2.80
N PRO A 97 0.46 4.70 3.16
CA PRO A 97 -0.67 4.07 2.46
C PRO A 97 -0.80 4.57 1.02
N LEU A 98 -0.65 5.88 0.80
CA LEU A 98 -0.80 6.48 -0.53
C LEU A 98 0.33 6.10 -1.48
N ARG A 99 1.57 6.02 -0.98
CA ARG A 99 2.71 5.54 -1.78
C ARG A 99 2.55 4.06 -2.16
N SER A 100 2.04 3.25 -1.23
CA SER A 100 1.72 1.84 -1.49
C SER A 100 0.65 1.69 -2.58
N ILE A 101 -0.43 2.49 -2.53
CA ILE A 101 -1.46 2.50 -3.58
C ILE A 101 -0.88 2.98 -4.91
N ASN A 102 -0.10 4.06 -4.91
CA ASN A 102 0.55 4.57 -6.12
C ASN A 102 1.40 3.48 -6.80
N ARG A 103 2.11 2.66 -6.01
CA ARG A 103 2.85 1.50 -6.52
C ARG A 103 1.94 0.43 -7.13
N LEU A 104 0.82 0.10 -6.48
CA LEU A 104 -0.15 -0.87 -7.03
C LEU A 104 -0.80 -0.37 -8.33
N ILE A 105 -1.03 0.94 -8.47
CA ILE A 105 -1.50 1.53 -9.73
C ILE A 105 -0.43 1.38 -10.82
N ALA A 106 0.83 1.70 -10.51
CA ALA A 106 1.96 1.53 -11.43
C ALA A 106 2.13 0.08 -11.92
N GLN A 107 1.79 -0.90 -11.09
CA GLN A 107 1.81 -2.33 -11.40
C GLN A 107 0.55 -2.82 -12.12
N GLY A 108 -0.37 -1.92 -12.44
CA GLY A 108 -1.57 -2.20 -13.20
C GLY A 108 -2.68 -2.91 -12.42
N LYS A 109 -2.62 -2.95 -11.08
CA LYS A 109 -3.66 -3.58 -10.25
C LYS A 109 -5.02 -2.88 -10.37
N PHE A 110 -5.03 -1.64 -10.83
CA PHE A 110 -6.23 -0.82 -11.05
C PHE A 110 -6.60 -0.63 -12.52
N VAL A 111 -5.92 -1.28 -13.48
CA VAL A 111 -6.08 -0.99 -14.93
C VAL A 111 -7.53 -1.08 -15.39
N LYS A 112 -8.29 -2.05 -14.87
CA LYS A 112 -9.71 -2.22 -15.24
C LYS A 112 -10.63 -1.14 -14.67
N SER A 113 -10.23 -0.49 -13.57
CA SER A 113 -11.08 0.41 -12.79
C SER A 113 -10.71 1.89 -12.91
N LEU A 114 -9.44 2.22 -13.15
CA LEU A 114 -8.94 3.59 -13.33
C LEU A 114 -8.73 3.99 -14.80
N GLN A 115 -8.59 3.03 -15.72
CA GLN A 115 -8.48 3.26 -17.18
C GLN A 115 -7.61 4.47 -17.57
N SER A 116 -8.16 5.48 -18.25
CA SER A 116 -7.49 6.71 -18.71
C SER A 116 -6.88 7.53 -17.58
N ASP A 117 -7.44 7.42 -16.37
CA ASP A 117 -7.13 8.32 -15.27
C ASP A 117 -5.91 7.82 -14.48
N ALA A 118 -5.43 6.60 -14.75
CA ALA A 118 -4.36 5.97 -13.97
C ALA A 118 -3.08 6.81 -13.91
N THR A 119 -2.68 7.46 -15.00
CA THR A 119 -1.51 8.34 -15.03
C THR A 119 -1.72 9.58 -14.18
N ALA A 120 -2.83 10.32 -14.41
CA ALA A 120 -3.15 11.52 -13.64
C ALA A 120 -3.31 11.24 -12.14
N VAL A 121 -3.96 10.13 -11.77
CA VAL A 121 -4.09 9.67 -10.37
C VAL A 121 -2.72 9.40 -9.75
N ARG A 122 -1.80 8.75 -10.48
CA ARG A 122 -0.43 8.51 -9.99
C ARG A 122 0.33 9.81 -9.79
N ASP A 123 0.20 10.76 -10.69
CA ASP A 123 0.94 12.02 -10.60
C ASP A 123 0.41 12.90 -9.46
N ILE A 124 -0.91 12.91 -9.22
CA ILE A 124 -1.52 13.54 -8.05
C ILE A 124 -1.01 12.88 -6.76
N LEU A 125 -1.08 11.54 -6.66
CA LEU A 125 -0.60 10.82 -5.48
C LEU A 125 0.89 11.06 -5.22
N SER A 126 1.72 11.08 -6.27
CA SER A 126 3.15 11.38 -6.17
C SER A 126 3.35 12.78 -5.62
N THR A 127 2.70 13.79 -6.20
CA THR A 127 2.79 15.19 -5.75
C THR A 127 2.35 15.35 -4.29
N MET A 128 1.25 14.72 -3.89
CA MET A 128 0.79 14.74 -2.49
C MET A 128 1.81 14.14 -1.53
N THR A 129 2.43 13.01 -1.90
CA THR A 129 3.37 12.29 -1.02
C THR A 129 4.79 12.85 -1.02
N GLU A 130 5.22 13.49 -2.11
CA GLU A 130 6.52 14.16 -2.24
C GLU A 130 6.53 15.53 -1.55
N GLU A 131 5.45 16.29 -1.71
CA GLU A 131 5.35 17.67 -1.24
C GLU A 131 4.50 17.82 0.03
N ALA A 132 4.02 16.70 0.60
CA ALA A 132 3.14 16.66 1.78
C ALA A 132 1.89 17.55 1.64
N LEU A 133 1.30 17.56 0.44
CA LEU A 133 0.13 18.38 0.12
C LEU A 133 -1.18 17.62 0.35
N GLU A 134 -2.18 18.33 0.88
CA GLU A 134 -3.52 17.78 1.08
C GLU A 134 -4.33 17.75 -0.22
N ILE A 135 -5.25 16.80 -0.30
CA ILE A 135 -6.14 16.67 -1.45
C ILE A 135 -7.03 17.90 -1.61
N GLY A 136 -7.16 18.39 -2.84
CA GLY A 136 -7.98 19.57 -3.14
C GLY A 136 -7.41 20.89 -2.60
N SER A 137 -6.23 20.88 -1.97
CA SER A 137 -5.55 22.13 -1.61
C SER A 137 -5.22 22.95 -2.87
N PRO A 138 -5.33 24.29 -2.83
CA PRO A 138 -4.98 25.14 -3.96
C PRO A 138 -3.54 24.90 -4.44
N ASP A 139 -2.62 24.64 -3.51
CA ASP A 139 -1.22 24.35 -3.80
C ASP A 139 -1.06 23.03 -4.57
N LEU A 140 -1.77 21.96 -4.17
CA LEU A 140 -1.77 20.71 -4.92
C LEU A 140 -2.27 20.94 -6.34
N LEU A 141 -3.41 21.63 -6.49
CA LEU A 141 -4.01 21.91 -7.79
C LEU A 141 -3.04 22.70 -8.68
N ALA A 142 -2.36 23.71 -8.13
CA ALA A 142 -1.37 24.49 -8.86
C ALA A 142 -0.17 23.64 -9.30
N ARG A 143 0.34 22.76 -8.43
CA ARG A 143 1.47 21.85 -8.75
C ARG A 143 1.11 20.84 -9.82
N VAL A 144 -0.03 20.20 -9.65
CA VAL A 144 -0.57 19.16 -10.54
C VAL A 144 -0.85 19.75 -11.93
N ALA A 145 -1.42 20.96 -12.00
CA ALA A 145 -1.66 21.66 -13.27
C ALA A 145 -0.38 22.05 -14.02
N ILE A 146 0.76 22.21 -13.33
CA ILE A 146 2.07 22.46 -13.96
C ILE A 146 2.73 21.16 -14.41
N ARG A 147 2.55 20.07 -13.64
CA ARG A 147 3.24 18.79 -13.85
C ARG A 147 2.56 17.87 -14.87
N ILE A 148 1.25 17.99 -15.03
CA ILE A 148 0.44 17.03 -15.81
C ILE A 148 -0.22 17.75 -16.97
N ASP A 149 0.09 17.31 -18.19
CA ASP A 149 -0.59 17.75 -19.40
C ASP A 149 -1.89 16.95 -19.55
N THR A 150 -2.97 17.45 -18.94
CA THR A 150 -4.28 16.80 -18.92
C THR A 150 -5.38 17.84 -19.03
N THR A 151 -6.55 17.43 -19.51
CA THR A 151 -7.73 18.30 -19.58
C THR A 151 -8.27 18.58 -18.17
N GLN A 152 -9.01 19.68 -18.01
CA GLN A 152 -9.66 20.01 -16.74
C GLN A 152 -10.62 18.90 -16.27
N GLN A 153 -11.27 18.21 -17.20
CA GLN A 153 -12.18 17.09 -16.89
C GLN A 153 -11.41 15.89 -16.35
N GLU A 154 -10.35 15.46 -17.03
CA GLU A 154 -9.49 14.36 -16.58
C GLU A 154 -8.85 14.66 -15.21
N LEU A 155 -8.44 15.90 -14.97
CA LEU A 155 -7.94 16.33 -13.66
C LEU A 155 -9.03 16.20 -12.57
N SER A 156 -10.26 16.64 -12.86
CA SER A 156 -11.39 16.52 -11.93
C SER A 156 -11.69 15.05 -11.61
N ASP A 157 -11.74 14.19 -12.63
CA ASP A 157 -12.02 12.76 -12.47
C ASP A 157 -10.91 12.04 -11.68
N ALA A 158 -9.64 12.39 -11.96
CA ALA A 158 -8.50 11.90 -11.21
C ALA A 158 -8.55 12.33 -9.74
N LEU A 159 -8.91 13.59 -9.44
CA LEU A 159 -9.07 14.05 -8.05
C LEU A 159 -10.15 13.27 -7.30
N VAL A 160 -11.30 13.02 -7.94
CA VAL A 160 -12.38 12.20 -7.36
C VAL A 160 -11.90 10.76 -7.11
N ALA A 161 -11.12 10.19 -8.03
CA ALA A 161 -10.52 8.88 -7.85
C ALA A 161 -9.52 8.87 -6.69
N VAL A 162 -8.66 9.86 -6.56
CA VAL A 162 -7.71 9.97 -5.43
C VAL A 162 -8.45 10.11 -4.10
N GLN A 163 -9.50 10.94 -4.02
CA GLN A 163 -10.36 11.05 -2.83
C GLN A 163 -10.97 9.71 -2.43
N SER A 164 -11.47 8.97 -3.42
CA SER A 164 -12.02 7.63 -3.22
C SER A 164 -10.95 6.67 -2.67
N LEU A 165 -9.76 6.65 -3.26
CA LEU A 165 -8.65 5.81 -2.82
C LEU A 165 -8.19 6.18 -1.40
N GLN A 166 -8.13 7.47 -1.05
CA GLN A 166 -7.82 7.93 0.31
C GLN A 166 -8.82 7.43 1.34
N ALA A 167 -10.11 7.37 1.00
CA ALA A 167 -11.11 6.80 1.89
C ALA A 167 -10.91 5.29 2.05
N LEU A 168 -10.65 4.58 0.95
CA LEU A 168 -10.50 3.12 0.97
C LEU A 168 -9.25 2.64 1.70
N VAL A 169 -8.12 3.35 1.61
CA VAL A 169 -6.91 2.98 2.38
C VAL A 169 -7.10 3.07 3.88
N ARG A 170 -8.09 3.84 4.37
CA ARG A 170 -8.37 3.96 5.80
C ARG A 170 -9.10 2.75 6.37
N ILE A 171 -9.85 2.02 5.53
CA ILE A 171 -10.63 0.86 5.97
C ILE A 171 -9.97 -0.48 5.58
N ALA A 172 -9.05 -0.47 4.62
CA ALA A 172 -8.40 -1.69 4.17
C ALA A 172 -7.30 -2.12 5.15
N GLU A 173 -7.33 -3.40 5.54
CA GLU A 173 -6.23 -4.01 6.30
C GLU A 173 -5.08 -4.42 5.39
N ASP A 174 -5.40 -4.87 4.17
CA ASP A 174 -4.43 -5.22 3.14
C ASP A 174 -4.49 -4.23 1.97
N PRO A 175 -3.36 -3.68 1.51
CA PRO A 175 -3.32 -2.78 0.38
C PRO A 175 -3.84 -3.40 -0.93
N GLU A 176 -3.75 -4.73 -1.10
CA GLU A 176 -4.29 -5.42 -2.27
C GLU A 176 -5.82 -5.54 -2.26
N ASP A 177 -6.46 -5.32 -1.11
CA ASP A 177 -7.93 -5.27 -1.00
C ASP A 177 -8.50 -3.99 -1.62
N VAL A 178 -7.74 -2.87 -1.59
CA VAL A 178 -8.19 -1.57 -2.12
C VAL A 178 -8.56 -1.61 -3.61
N PRO A 179 -7.73 -2.16 -4.53
CA PRO A 179 -8.13 -2.31 -5.93
C PRO A 179 -9.38 -3.16 -6.13
N ILE A 180 -9.59 -4.18 -5.28
CA ILE A 180 -10.77 -5.06 -5.36
C ILE A 180 -12.04 -4.27 -4.98
N ILE A 181 -12.00 -3.59 -3.82
CA ILE A 181 -13.13 -2.77 -3.33
C ILE A 181 -13.45 -1.67 -4.35
N TYR A 182 -12.43 -0.93 -4.78
CA TYR A 182 -12.58 0.14 -5.77
C TYR A 182 -13.15 -0.39 -7.09
N GLY A 183 -12.64 -1.52 -7.58
CA GLY A 183 -13.10 -2.18 -8.80
C GLY A 183 -14.56 -2.65 -8.77
N LYS A 184 -15.11 -2.89 -7.57
CA LYS A 184 -16.53 -3.17 -7.36
C LYS A 184 -17.43 -1.95 -7.23
N ARG A 185 -16.90 -0.77 -7.57
CA ARG A 185 -17.61 0.51 -7.55
C ARG A 185 -18.01 0.97 -6.14
N TYR A 186 -17.46 0.34 -5.11
CA TYR A 186 -17.49 0.85 -3.74
C TYR A 186 -16.45 1.96 -3.60
N ARG A 187 -16.71 3.10 -4.23
CA ARG A 187 -15.74 4.22 -4.33
C ARG A 187 -15.72 5.11 -3.08
N THR A 188 -16.75 5.05 -2.24
CA THR A 188 -16.85 5.86 -1.03
C THR A 188 -17.35 5.00 0.14
N ILE A 189 -17.03 5.43 1.36
CA ILE A 189 -17.54 4.82 2.60
C ILE A 189 -19.07 4.74 2.58
N ARG A 190 -19.73 5.82 2.16
CA ARG A 190 -21.19 5.87 2.07
C ARG A 190 -21.77 4.82 1.13
N VAL A 191 -21.13 4.54 0.00
CA VAL A 191 -21.60 3.49 -0.93
C VAL A 191 -21.42 2.09 -0.33
N ILE A 192 -20.35 1.88 0.47
CA ILE A 192 -20.18 0.64 1.24
C ILE A 192 -21.33 0.50 2.26
N MET A 193 -21.65 1.56 3.00
CA MET A 193 -22.69 1.53 4.04
C MET A 193 -24.11 1.40 3.51
N GLN A 194 -24.35 1.75 2.24
CA GLN A 194 -25.63 1.50 1.59
C GLN A 194 -25.85 0.03 1.24
N ALA A 195 -24.79 -0.79 1.19
CA ALA A 195 -24.91 -2.22 0.96
C ALA A 195 -25.26 -2.93 2.27
N ASP A 196 -26.11 -3.95 2.16
CA ASP A 196 -26.32 -4.91 3.23
C ASP A 196 -24.98 -5.58 3.61
N LYS A 197 -24.71 -5.65 4.92
CA LYS A 197 -23.41 -6.09 5.45
C LYS A 197 -23.03 -7.49 5.00
N ASP A 198 -23.95 -8.45 5.14
CA ASP A 198 -23.69 -9.84 4.78
C ASP A 198 -23.49 -9.98 3.26
N SER A 199 -24.30 -9.27 2.48
CA SER A 199 -24.18 -9.22 1.03
C SER A 199 -22.85 -8.62 0.58
N TRP A 200 -22.41 -7.53 1.22
CA TRP A 200 -21.13 -6.89 0.92
C TRP A 200 -19.95 -7.82 1.28
N ILE A 201 -19.96 -8.43 2.47
CA ILE A 201 -18.92 -9.38 2.89
C ILE A 201 -18.84 -10.57 1.93
N ALA A 202 -20.00 -11.17 1.59
CA ALA A 202 -20.05 -12.28 0.64
C ALA A 202 -19.49 -11.89 -0.74
N GLN A 203 -19.80 -10.67 -1.20
CA GLN A 203 -19.24 -10.14 -2.44
C GLN A 203 -17.72 -9.96 -2.34
N MET A 204 -17.20 -9.35 -1.29
CA MET A 204 -15.75 -9.14 -1.14
C MET A 204 -14.98 -10.46 -1.04
N VAL A 205 -15.52 -11.44 -0.32
CA VAL A 205 -14.94 -12.79 -0.22
C VAL A 205 -14.90 -13.48 -1.58
N LYS A 206 -15.99 -13.36 -2.37
CA LYS A 206 -16.04 -13.91 -3.74
C LYS A 206 -14.96 -13.31 -4.64
N GLU A 207 -14.56 -12.07 -4.39
CA GLU A 207 -13.57 -11.36 -5.20
C GLU A 207 -12.13 -11.52 -4.70
N GLY A 208 -11.94 -12.28 -3.62
CA GLY A 208 -10.62 -12.69 -3.13
C GLY A 208 -10.15 -11.99 -1.86
N ILE A 209 -10.96 -11.10 -1.27
CA ILE A 209 -10.65 -10.51 0.05
C ILE A 209 -10.91 -11.56 1.13
N SER A 210 -10.06 -11.64 2.15
CA SER A 210 -10.30 -12.56 3.26
C SER A 210 -11.59 -12.17 4.01
N LYS A 211 -12.34 -13.15 4.53
CA LYS A 211 -13.57 -12.86 5.28
C LYS A 211 -13.31 -11.93 6.48
N ASP A 212 -12.17 -12.10 7.14
CA ASP A 212 -11.75 -11.27 8.28
C ASP A 212 -11.45 -9.83 7.84
N ASN A 213 -10.69 -9.63 6.75
CA ASN A 213 -10.41 -8.29 6.23
C ASN A 213 -11.68 -7.60 5.75
N ALA A 214 -12.59 -8.33 5.08
CA ALA A 214 -13.88 -7.79 4.66
C ALA A 214 -14.70 -7.32 5.87
N LEU A 215 -14.86 -8.18 6.89
CA LEU A 215 -15.59 -7.81 8.10
C LEU A 215 -15.01 -6.55 8.76
N LYS A 216 -13.68 -6.51 8.95
CA LYS A 216 -12.99 -5.35 9.54
C LYS A 216 -13.18 -4.08 8.71
N ALA A 217 -13.07 -4.18 7.39
CA ALA A 217 -13.25 -3.02 6.51
C ALA A 217 -14.68 -2.47 6.59
N TYR A 218 -15.70 -3.32 6.63
CA TYR A 218 -17.09 -2.89 6.79
C TYR A 218 -17.33 -2.28 8.18
N ASP A 219 -16.88 -2.94 9.25
CA ASP A 219 -17.00 -2.43 10.62
C ASP A 219 -16.28 -1.07 10.79
N PHE A 220 -15.15 -0.87 10.11
CA PHE A 220 -14.45 0.41 10.11
C PHE A 220 -15.22 1.47 9.33
N ALA A 221 -15.75 1.12 8.15
CA ALA A 221 -16.60 2.01 7.35
C ALA A 221 -17.81 2.49 8.16
N GLU A 222 -18.47 1.59 8.90
CA GLU A 222 -19.59 1.90 9.79
C GLU A 222 -19.21 2.93 10.85
N ARG A 223 -18.02 2.80 11.48
CA ARG A 223 -17.52 3.76 12.47
C ARG A 223 -17.16 5.14 11.90
N ILE A 224 -16.79 5.23 10.63
CA ILE A 224 -16.49 6.51 9.97
C ILE A 224 -17.79 7.25 9.58
N ASP A 225 -18.83 6.51 9.18
CA ASP A 225 -20.08 7.09 8.67
C ASP A 225 -21.04 7.54 9.79
N CYS A 226 -20.92 6.97 11.01
CA CYS A 226 -21.68 7.35 12.20
C CYS A 226 -21.19 8.66 12.84
#